data_AF-A0A6P2C7D2-F1
#
_entry.id   AF-A0A6P2C7D2-F1
#
_cell.length_a   1.000
_cell.length_b   1.000
_cell.length_c   1.000
_cell.angle_alpha   90.00
_cell.angle_beta   90.00
_cell.angle_gamma   90.00
#
_symmetry.space_group_name_H-M   'P 1'
#
loop_
_entity.id
_entity.type
_entity.pdbx_description
1 polymer ?
#
loop_
_entity_poly.entity_id
_entity_poly.type
_entity_poly.pdbx_seq_one_letter_code
_entity_poly.pdbx_strand_id
1 'polypeptide(L)'
;MNRRALGPAIVGLAVMALVAFLVVPMLVVGGSALLFAGGSGVNCNATVASAQQPAVSAEAANSIPSDYLKWFQRVGLQYSVSWTVLAGIGKVESDDGRTNLPGVKTGSNAFGAAGPMQIGIRGASGNQWGGAAVHKASLVVSGVATDENGDGIASVYDVADAIAGAAKYLVEHGAQQNVPAAIFAYNHATWYVQEVLNWASTYASGGFTVADASQNGGTANVTGAGSQSCTQNSVLASFVAPNTIVATAVSYAEEQLGKPYLWGGTGPAAYDCSGLVMMAYRAAGVNIPRTSQDQWKALPHVSGTKVIPGDLVFFAGADGTVKKPGHVGLVIGKNTMIEAYATGFPIRISTFGTPQSPGGEAKVVGFAQPWPGKAK
;
A
#
# COMPACT_ATOMS: atom_id res chain seq x y z
N MET A 1 -43.26 27.80 46.22
CA MET A 1 -43.07 28.90 45.23
C MET A 1 -41.57 29.16 45.09
N ASN A 2 -41.09 29.23 43.85
CA ASN A 2 -39.80 29.74 43.37
C ASN A 2 -38.50 29.03 43.80
N ARG A 3 -37.42 28.99 43.02
CA ARG A 3 -37.11 28.92 41.57
C ARG A 3 -35.56 28.94 41.57
N ARG A 4 -34.94 27.91 40.97
CA ARG A 4 -33.63 27.87 40.27
C ARG A 4 -32.45 28.72 40.78
N ALA A 5 -31.33 28.04 41.07
CA ALA A 5 -29.99 28.52 40.68
C ALA A 5 -29.11 27.32 40.27
N LEU A 6 -28.54 27.40 39.07
CA LEU A 6 -27.57 26.46 38.50
C LEU A 6 -26.19 26.65 39.15
N GLY A 7 -25.43 25.57 39.30
CA GLY A 7 -23.97 25.56 39.44
C GLY A 7 -23.41 24.32 38.72
N PRO A 8 -22.36 24.43 37.89
CA PRO A 8 -22.00 23.41 36.92
C PRO A 8 -21.28 22.21 37.54
N ALA A 9 -21.63 21.03 37.01
CA ALA A 9 -21.10 19.72 37.34
C ALA A 9 -19.58 19.63 37.06
N ILE A 10 -18.85 19.07 38.03
CA ILE A 10 -17.46 18.67 37.88
C ILE A 10 -17.40 17.46 36.93
N VAL A 11 -16.53 17.59 35.93
CA VAL A 11 -16.36 16.71 34.79
C VAL A 11 -15.86 15.32 35.19
N GLY A 12 -16.69 14.31 34.94
CA GLY A 12 -16.38 13.14 34.11
C GLY A 12 -15.09 12.36 34.33
N LEU A 13 -15.22 11.24 35.03
CA LEU A 13 -14.41 10.04 34.91
C LEU A 13 -14.70 9.38 33.55
N ALA A 14 -13.69 9.14 32.69
CA ALA A 14 -13.73 8.04 31.72
C ALA A 14 -12.34 7.76 31.08
N VAL A 15 -11.97 6.49 31.19
CA VAL A 15 -10.80 5.78 30.67
C VAL A 15 -11.06 5.34 29.21
N MET A 16 -9.99 5.29 28.40
CA MET A 16 -9.84 4.51 27.13
C MET A 16 -10.68 4.86 25.89
N ALA A 17 -9.99 5.17 24.79
CA ALA A 17 -10.33 4.68 23.45
C ALA A 17 -9.10 4.80 22.51
N LEU A 18 -8.31 3.74 22.47
CA LEU A 18 -7.34 3.46 21.42
C LEU A 18 -8.16 3.10 20.17
N VAL A 19 -8.30 4.04 19.23
CA VAL A 19 -9.13 3.83 18.04
C VAL A 19 -8.40 2.88 17.09
N ALA A 20 -8.93 1.66 17.04
CA ALA A 20 -8.64 0.65 16.04
C ALA A 20 -8.86 1.22 14.62
N PHE A 21 -7.80 1.26 13.82
CA PHE A 21 -7.91 1.40 12.37
C PHE A 21 -8.55 0.11 11.83
N LEU A 22 -9.86 0.13 11.64
CA LEU A 22 -10.57 -0.91 10.89
C LEU A 22 -10.22 -0.77 9.41
N VAL A 23 -9.62 -1.83 8.88
CA VAL A 23 -9.23 -2.00 7.48
C VAL A 23 -10.46 -1.92 6.56
N VAL A 24 -10.54 -0.80 5.86
CA VAL A 24 -10.91 -0.51 4.44
C VAL A 24 -12.25 -0.96 3.81
N PRO A 25 -12.86 -0.10 2.97
CA PRO A 25 -14.24 -0.25 2.51
C PRO A 25 -14.33 -1.18 1.30
N MET A 26 -15.22 -2.18 1.36
CA MET A 26 -15.61 -3.01 0.22
C MET A 26 -17.01 -2.66 -0.28
N LEU A 27 -17.11 -2.26 -1.56
CA LEU A 27 -18.20 -2.60 -2.48
C LEU A 27 -17.89 -2.13 -3.90
N VAL A 28 -17.42 -3.04 -4.78
CA VAL A 28 -17.76 -3.01 -6.21
C VAL A 28 -17.93 -4.45 -6.70
N VAL A 29 -19.17 -4.80 -7.03
CA VAL A 29 -19.56 -5.99 -7.80
C VAL A 29 -19.53 -5.62 -9.29
N GLY A 30 -18.96 -6.51 -10.11
CA GLY A 30 -18.96 -6.46 -11.58
C GLY A 30 -17.53 -6.31 -12.13
N GLY A 31 -16.93 -7.28 -12.80
CA GLY A 31 -17.47 -8.08 -13.90
C GLY A 31 -16.84 -7.55 -15.20
N SER A 32 -15.85 -8.28 -15.76
CA SER A 32 -15.52 -8.42 -17.19
C SER A 32 -14.11 -8.96 -17.38
N ALA A 33 -14.02 -10.20 -17.85
CA ALA A 33 -12.87 -10.70 -18.58
C ALA A 33 -12.69 -9.84 -19.85
N LEU A 34 -11.51 -9.23 -20.03
CA LEU A 34 -11.13 -8.61 -21.29
C LEU A 34 -10.16 -9.53 -22.02
N LEU A 35 -10.71 -10.13 -23.08
CA LEU A 35 -10.04 -10.90 -24.11
C LEU A 35 -8.96 -10.04 -24.78
N PHE A 36 -7.71 -10.50 -24.75
CA PHE A 36 -6.69 -10.06 -25.71
C PHE A 36 -6.39 -11.21 -26.67
N ALA A 37 -6.77 -11.02 -27.92
CA ALA A 37 -6.46 -11.91 -29.03
C ALA A 37 -5.03 -11.64 -29.56
N GLY A 38 -4.25 -12.72 -29.64
CA GLY A 38 -3.35 -13.05 -30.75
C GLY A 38 -2.26 -12.06 -31.17
N GLY A 39 -1.04 -12.28 -30.66
CA GLY A 39 0.20 -11.85 -31.29
C GLY A 39 1.27 -12.93 -31.13
N SER A 40 1.79 -13.43 -32.25
CA SER A 40 2.61 -14.64 -32.38
C SER A 40 3.93 -14.66 -31.58
N GLY A 41 4.03 -15.65 -30.69
CA GLY A 41 5.17 -16.53 -30.38
C GLY A 41 6.62 -16.01 -30.32
N VAL A 42 7.23 -16.16 -29.14
CA VAL A 42 8.61 -16.64 -29.00
C VAL A 42 8.62 -17.73 -27.91
N ASN A 43 8.95 -18.97 -28.28
CA ASN A 43 9.08 -20.08 -27.35
C ASN A 43 10.47 -20.04 -26.69
N CYS A 44 10.53 -19.74 -25.40
CA CYS A 44 11.74 -19.92 -24.58
C CYS A 44 11.47 -21.02 -23.56
N ASN A 45 11.90 -22.24 -23.89
CA ASN A 45 11.90 -23.37 -22.97
C ASN A 45 13.09 -23.23 -22.01
N ALA A 46 12.86 -22.72 -20.80
CA ALA A 46 13.85 -22.67 -19.73
C ALA A 46 13.37 -23.55 -18.56
N THR A 47 14.13 -24.60 -18.27
CA THR A 47 13.96 -25.44 -17.09
C THR A 47 14.11 -24.60 -15.81
N VAL A 48 13.06 -24.61 -14.98
CA VAL A 48 12.92 -23.86 -13.72
C VAL A 48 14.04 -24.15 -12.71
N ALA A 49 14.92 -23.18 -12.50
CA ALA A 49 15.74 -23.08 -11.30
C ALA A 49 14.89 -22.44 -10.18
N SER A 50 14.95 -22.97 -8.96
CA SER A 50 14.17 -22.49 -7.81
C SER A 50 14.35 -20.99 -7.60
N ALA A 51 13.26 -20.23 -7.51
CA ALA A 51 13.30 -18.81 -7.19
C ALA A 51 13.97 -18.61 -5.81
N GLN A 52 15.19 -18.09 -5.80
CA GLN A 52 15.94 -17.82 -4.57
C GLN A 52 15.19 -16.78 -3.73
N GLN A 53 14.85 -17.15 -2.49
CA GLN A 53 14.15 -16.28 -1.55
C GLN A 53 15.09 -15.21 -0.97
N PRO A 54 14.62 -13.99 -0.66
CA PRO A 54 15.46 -12.91 -0.10
C PRO A 54 16.14 -13.28 1.23
N ALA A 55 17.30 -12.70 1.52
CA ALA A 55 17.90 -12.79 2.84
C ALA A 55 17.09 -11.99 3.87
N VAL A 56 17.09 -12.45 5.13
CA VAL A 56 16.43 -11.76 6.25
C VAL A 56 17.22 -10.50 6.59
N SER A 57 16.58 -9.33 6.51
CA SER A 57 17.17 -8.07 6.99
C SER A 57 17.21 -8.02 8.52
N ALA A 58 18.04 -7.12 9.07
CA ALA A 58 18.03 -6.86 10.51
C ALA A 58 16.65 -6.40 11.00
N GLU A 59 15.94 -5.60 10.21
CA GLU A 59 14.58 -5.17 10.52
C GLU A 59 13.62 -6.36 10.59
N ALA A 60 13.67 -7.28 9.62
CA ALA A 60 12.85 -8.50 9.65
C ALA A 60 13.16 -9.38 10.87
N ALA A 61 14.45 -9.58 11.18
CA ALA A 61 14.88 -10.38 12.32
C ALA A 61 14.43 -9.80 13.68
N ASN A 62 14.36 -8.47 13.79
CA ASN A 62 14.02 -7.77 15.03
C ASN A 62 12.51 -7.53 15.18
N SER A 63 11.80 -7.31 14.07
CA SER A 63 10.40 -6.89 14.10
C SER A 63 9.41 -8.03 13.94
N ILE A 64 9.77 -9.12 13.24
CA ILE A 64 8.86 -10.25 12.99
C ILE A 64 9.04 -11.29 14.10
N PRO A 65 7.95 -11.76 14.75
CA PRO A 65 8.04 -12.87 15.71
C PRO A 65 8.72 -14.09 15.07
N SER A 66 9.61 -14.75 15.81
CA SER A 66 10.44 -15.84 15.26
C SER A 66 9.64 -16.97 14.63
N ASP A 67 8.47 -17.29 15.18
CA ASP A 67 7.62 -18.36 14.65
C ASP A 67 6.90 -17.94 13.37
N TYR A 68 6.54 -16.65 13.24
CA TYR A 68 6.01 -16.09 11.98
C TYR A 68 7.08 -16.08 10.89
N LEU A 69 8.30 -15.60 11.20
CA LEU A 69 9.38 -15.53 10.23
C LEU A 69 9.71 -16.91 9.63
N LYS A 70 9.79 -17.95 10.47
CA LYS A 70 9.99 -19.34 10.02
C LYS A 70 8.91 -19.78 9.03
N TRP A 71 7.65 -19.50 9.33
CA TRP A 71 6.54 -19.89 8.46
C TRP A 71 6.46 -19.06 7.18
N PHE A 72 6.72 -17.75 7.23
CA PHE A 72 6.83 -16.93 6.03
C PHE A 72 7.89 -17.48 5.07
N GLN A 73 9.08 -17.82 5.58
CA GLN A 73 10.16 -18.36 4.75
C GLN A 73 9.81 -19.73 4.15
N ARG A 74 9.25 -20.63 4.97
CA ARG A 74 8.87 -21.98 4.53
C ARG A 74 7.77 -21.94 3.48
N VAL A 75 6.66 -21.24 3.77
CA VAL A 75 5.52 -21.12 2.87
C VAL A 75 5.90 -20.36 1.61
N GLY A 76 6.68 -19.28 1.72
CA GLY A 76 7.15 -18.52 0.57
C GLY A 76 7.91 -19.39 -0.42
N LEU A 77 8.82 -20.22 0.10
CA LEU A 77 9.54 -21.20 -0.73
C LEU A 77 8.61 -22.22 -1.37
N GLN A 78 7.67 -22.78 -0.61
CA GLN A 78 6.72 -23.81 -1.06
C GLN A 78 5.79 -23.31 -2.18
N TYR A 79 5.25 -22.11 -2.06
CA TYR A 79 4.29 -21.54 -3.00
C TYR A 79 4.94 -20.68 -4.10
N SER A 80 6.28 -20.55 -4.09
CA SER A 80 7.01 -19.65 -4.99
C SER A 80 6.50 -18.19 -4.92
N VAL A 81 6.18 -17.75 -3.71
CA VAL A 81 5.84 -16.36 -3.37
C VAL A 81 6.96 -15.82 -2.49
N SER A 82 7.39 -14.57 -2.66
CA SER A 82 8.42 -14.01 -1.77
C SER A 82 7.95 -14.04 -0.32
N TRP A 83 8.74 -14.60 0.60
CA TRP A 83 8.42 -14.60 2.02
C TRP A 83 8.24 -13.17 2.57
N THR A 84 8.94 -12.19 1.98
CA THR A 84 8.81 -10.79 2.37
C THR A 84 7.47 -10.18 1.98
N VAL A 85 6.84 -10.67 0.90
CA VAL A 85 5.47 -10.27 0.52
C VAL A 85 4.46 -10.84 1.50
N LEU A 86 4.61 -12.11 1.90
CA LEU A 86 3.76 -12.72 2.93
C LEU A 86 3.93 -12.00 4.28
N ALA A 87 5.16 -11.68 4.66
CA ALA A 87 5.46 -10.90 5.86
C ALA A 87 4.90 -9.46 5.78
N GLY A 88 4.95 -8.83 4.60
CA GLY A 88 4.32 -7.52 4.37
C GLY A 88 2.81 -7.55 4.59
N ILE A 89 2.13 -8.58 4.10
CA ILE A 89 0.70 -8.81 4.38
C ILE A 89 0.47 -9.00 5.88
N GLY A 90 1.21 -9.92 6.52
CA GLY A 90 1.06 -10.17 7.96
C GLY A 90 1.28 -8.92 8.82
N LYS A 91 2.23 -8.07 8.41
CA LYS A 91 2.51 -6.79 9.04
C LYS A 91 1.34 -5.81 8.92
N VAL A 92 0.81 -5.62 7.72
CA VAL A 92 -0.30 -4.68 7.46
C VAL A 92 -1.61 -5.17 8.09
N GLU A 93 -1.88 -6.48 8.05
CA GLU A 93 -3.15 -7.03 8.52
C GLU A 93 -3.30 -7.05 10.04
N SER A 94 -2.22 -7.33 10.78
CA SER A 94 -2.34 -7.51 12.23
C SER A 94 -1.07 -7.30 13.02
N ASP A 95 -0.04 -6.68 12.43
CA ASP A 95 1.31 -6.59 12.99
C ASP A 95 1.85 -7.98 13.37
N ASP A 96 1.79 -8.93 12.43
CA ASP A 96 2.21 -10.33 12.62
C ASP A 96 1.44 -11.01 13.77
N GLY A 97 0.13 -10.77 13.82
CA GLY A 97 -0.79 -11.28 14.83
C GLY A 97 -0.64 -10.66 16.21
N ARG A 98 0.12 -9.58 16.38
CA ARG A 98 0.34 -8.96 17.71
C ARG A 98 -0.75 -7.99 18.11
N THR A 99 -1.52 -7.47 17.16
CA THR A 99 -2.63 -6.57 17.47
C THR A 99 -3.78 -7.27 18.20
N ASN A 100 -4.54 -6.50 18.99
CA ASN A 100 -5.80 -6.93 19.60
C ASN A 100 -7.03 -6.55 18.75
N LEU A 101 -6.83 -6.34 17.44
CA LEU A 101 -7.92 -5.97 16.54
C LEU A 101 -8.95 -7.12 16.45
N PRO A 102 -10.24 -6.79 16.22
CA PRO A 102 -11.27 -7.81 16.04
C PRO A 102 -10.89 -8.84 14.97
N GLY A 103 -11.14 -10.12 15.24
CA GLY A 103 -10.89 -11.21 14.30
C GLY A 103 -9.46 -11.76 14.30
N VAL A 104 -8.46 -11.08 14.85
CA VAL A 104 -7.05 -11.53 14.78
C VAL A 104 -6.82 -12.84 15.54
N LYS A 105 -7.34 -12.94 16.77
CA LYS A 105 -7.15 -14.12 17.64
C LYS A 105 -8.37 -15.05 17.67
N THR A 106 -9.56 -14.46 17.56
CA THR A 106 -10.84 -15.16 17.63
C THR A 106 -11.92 -14.37 16.92
N GLY A 107 -12.95 -15.07 16.45
CA GLY A 107 -14.10 -14.45 15.79
C GLY A 107 -13.73 -13.83 14.45
N SER A 108 -14.49 -12.84 14.03
CA SER A 108 -14.17 -12.07 12.82
C SER A 108 -14.26 -10.59 13.10
N ASN A 109 -13.61 -9.78 12.26
CA ASN A 109 -13.90 -8.36 12.18
C ASN A 109 -15.32 -8.12 11.60
N ALA A 110 -15.72 -6.85 11.49
CA ALA A 110 -17.03 -6.45 11.01
C ALA A 110 -17.35 -6.90 9.56
N PHE A 111 -16.32 -7.22 8.76
CA PHE A 111 -16.43 -7.66 7.37
C PHE A 111 -16.33 -9.17 7.20
N GLY A 112 -16.06 -9.90 8.29
CA GLY A 112 -15.98 -11.36 8.30
C GLY A 112 -14.57 -11.92 8.08
N ALA A 113 -13.53 -11.09 8.13
CA ALA A 113 -12.13 -11.51 8.10
C ALA A 113 -11.64 -11.96 9.49
N ALA A 114 -10.79 -12.98 9.52
CA ALA A 114 -10.31 -13.64 10.73
C ALA A 114 -8.84 -14.06 10.60
N GLY A 115 -8.20 -14.32 11.73
CA GLY A 115 -6.81 -14.75 11.80
C GLY A 115 -5.79 -13.62 11.68
N PRO A 116 -4.49 -13.93 11.85
CA PRO A 116 -3.42 -12.96 11.74
C PRO A 116 -3.22 -12.44 10.30
N MET A 117 -3.71 -13.16 9.30
CA MET A 117 -3.70 -12.73 7.90
C MET A 117 -5.03 -12.10 7.47
N GLN A 118 -6.01 -11.94 8.39
CA GLN A 118 -7.34 -11.36 8.10
C GLN A 118 -7.99 -11.96 6.83
N ILE A 119 -8.11 -13.29 6.79
CA ILE A 119 -8.76 -14.01 5.69
C ILE A 119 -10.26 -14.12 5.97
N GLY A 120 -11.08 -13.88 4.96
CA GLY A 120 -12.54 -13.99 5.00
C GLY A 120 -13.04 -15.40 5.30
N ILE A 121 -13.68 -15.56 6.46
CA ILE A 121 -14.42 -16.79 6.83
C ILE A 121 -15.92 -16.68 6.59
N ARG A 122 -16.41 -15.46 6.32
CA ARG A 122 -17.80 -15.10 6.01
C ARG A 122 -17.86 -13.65 5.53
N GLY A 123 -19.07 -13.17 5.24
CA GLY A 123 -19.30 -11.74 5.03
C GLY A 123 -18.77 -11.23 3.70
N ALA A 124 -18.30 -9.98 3.69
CA ALA A 124 -17.92 -9.27 2.47
C ALA A 124 -16.43 -9.38 2.12
N SER A 125 -15.62 -10.04 2.95
CA SER A 125 -14.17 -10.18 2.71
C SER A 125 -13.89 -10.90 1.39
N GLY A 126 -13.10 -10.27 0.50
CA GLY A 126 -12.79 -10.76 -0.84
C GLY A 126 -11.83 -11.95 -0.90
N ASN A 127 -11.03 -12.15 0.15
CA ASN A 127 -10.13 -13.29 0.33
C ASN A 127 -10.83 -14.44 1.07
N GLN A 128 -11.17 -15.55 0.42
CA GLN A 128 -12.04 -16.56 1.02
C GLN A 128 -11.29 -17.77 1.59
N TRP A 129 -11.44 -18.01 2.89
CA TRP A 129 -10.98 -19.22 3.58
C TRP A 129 -11.71 -20.47 3.07
N GLY A 130 -13.00 -20.35 2.75
CA GLY A 130 -13.81 -21.42 2.16
C GLY A 130 -14.68 -22.21 3.12
N GLY A 131 -14.82 -21.77 4.37
CA GLY A 131 -15.65 -22.45 5.35
C GLY A 131 -15.56 -21.85 6.76
N ALA A 132 -15.86 -22.68 7.77
CA ALA A 132 -15.71 -22.30 9.17
C ALA A 132 -14.26 -21.88 9.47
N ALA A 133 -14.07 -21.00 10.46
CA ALA A 133 -12.75 -20.51 10.84
C ALA A 133 -11.77 -21.63 11.24
N VAL A 134 -12.31 -22.72 11.79
CA VAL A 134 -11.57 -23.91 12.19
C VAL A 134 -12.37 -25.12 11.75
N HIS A 135 -11.75 -26.03 11.02
CA HIS A 135 -12.38 -27.28 10.61
C HIS A 135 -11.35 -28.38 10.36
N LYS A 136 -11.80 -29.63 10.20
CA LYS A 136 -10.89 -30.73 9.87
C LYS A 136 -10.21 -30.48 8.53
N ALA A 137 -8.91 -30.75 8.45
CA ALA A 137 -8.12 -30.64 7.23
C ALA A 137 -8.64 -31.56 6.10
N SER A 138 -9.30 -32.66 6.47
CA SER A 138 -9.90 -33.59 5.52
C SER A 138 -11.10 -33.04 4.74
N LEU A 139 -11.62 -31.87 5.09
CA LEU A 139 -12.76 -31.27 4.39
C LEU A 139 -12.28 -30.51 3.15
N VAL A 140 -12.92 -30.81 2.01
CA VAL A 140 -12.72 -30.04 0.78
C VAL A 140 -13.54 -28.76 0.88
N VAL A 141 -12.89 -27.61 0.78
CA VAL A 141 -13.50 -26.29 0.83
C VAL A 141 -13.31 -25.55 -0.49
N SER A 142 -14.16 -24.55 -0.75
CA SER A 142 -14.09 -23.73 -1.97
C SER A 142 -13.06 -22.59 -1.89
N GLY A 143 -12.30 -22.50 -0.80
CA GLY A 143 -11.35 -21.41 -0.55
C GLY A 143 -9.95 -21.90 -0.18
N VAL A 144 -9.21 -21.04 0.50
CA VAL A 144 -7.77 -21.22 0.70
C VAL A 144 -7.40 -21.99 1.97
N ALA A 145 -8.37 -22.52 2.72
CA ALA A 145 -8.08 -23.29 3.92
C ALA A 145 -7.10 -24.44 3.64
N THR A 146 -6.16 -24.60 4.56
CA THR A 146 -5.10 -25.60 4.49
C THR A 146 -4.61 -25.91 5.90
N ASP A 147 -4.03 -27.10 6.06
CA ASP A 147 -3.38 -27.59 7.28
C ASP A 147 -1.90 -27.71 6.96
N GLU A 148 -1.17 -26.62 7.19
CA GLU A 148 0.23 -26.48 6.83
C GLU A 148 1.14 -27.08 7.91
N ASN A 149 0.68 -27.13 9.15
CA ASN A 149 1.45 -27.70 10.25
C ASN A 149 1.27 -29.23 10.40
N GLY A 150 0.25 -29.81 9.76
CA GLY A 150 -0.04 -31.25 9.71
C GLY A 150 -0.73 -31.78 10.96
N ASP A 151 -1.42 -30.95 11.74
CA ASP A 151 -2.11 -31.35 12.97
C ASP A 151 -3.51 -31.96 12.74
N GLY A 152 -3.97 -31.99 11.48
CA GLY A 152 -5.26 -32.52 11.07
C GLY A 152 -6.39 -31.48 11.10
N ILE A 153 -6.11 -30.23 11.44
CA ILE A 153 -7.04 -29.11 11.53
C ILE A 153 -6.55 -27.99 10.61
N ALA A 154 -7.46 -27.43 9.82
CA ALA A 154 -7.24 -26.17 9.13
C ALA A 154 -7.86 -25.04 9.97
N SER A 155 -7.02 -24.15 10.49
CA SER A 155 -7.41 -23.05 11.37
C SER A 155 -6.93 -21.70 10.83
N VAL A 156 -7.85 -20.79 10.53
CA VAL A 156 -7.49 -19.41 10.12
C VAL A 156 -6.72 -18.66 11.23
N TYR A 157 -6.77 -19.11 12.48
CA TYR A 157 -6.03 -18.50 13.60
C TYR A 157 -4.69 -19.16 13.87
N ASP A 158 -4.41 -20.34 13.28
CA ASP A 158 -3.08 -20.94 13.35
C ASP A 158 -2.13 -20.19 12.42
N VAL A 159 -0.90 -19.97 12.88
CA VAL A 159 0.08 -19.15 12.16
C VAL A 159 0.50 -19.82 10.84
N ALA A 160 0.72 -21.13 10.85
CA ALA A 160 1.16 -21.86 9.65
C ALA A 160 0.05 -21.85 8.60
N ASP A 161 -1.15 -22.23 9.01
CA ASP A 161 -2.33 -22.35 8.16
C ASP A 161 -2.76 -21.00 7.57
N ALA A 162 -2.75 -19.94 8.37
CA ALA A 162 -3.12 -18.60 7.89
C ALA A 162 -2.13 -18.07 6.86
N ILE A 163 -0.82 -18.25 7.09
CA ILE A 163 0.23 -17.82 6.15
C ILE A 163 0.15 -18.63 4.85
N ALA A 164 -0.05 -19.94 4.94
CA ALA A 164 -0.23 -20.81 3.77
C ALA A 164 -1.51 -20.49 2.99
N GLY A 165 -2.62 -20.19 3.69
CA GLY A 165 -3.85 -19.73 3.06
C GLY A 165 -3.66 -18.41 2.30
N ALA A 166 -2.92 -17.45 2.88
CA ALA A 166 -2.60 -16.21 2.18
C ALA A 166 -1.73 -16.45 0.93
N ALA A 167 -0.72 -17.32 1.02
CA ALA A 167 0.12 -17.68 -0.13
C ALA A 167 -0.68 -18.38 -1.22
N LYS A 168 -1.55 -19.33 -0.87
CA LYS A 168 -2.45 -20.02 -1.80
C LYS A 168 -3.37 -19.02 -2.51
N TYR A 169 -3.95 -18.07 -1.77
CA TYR A 169 -4.77 -17.01 -2.37
C TYR A 169 -3.98 -16.19 -3.41
N LEU A 170 -2.78 -15.76 -3.06
CA LEU A 170 -1.93 -14.98 -3.96
C LEU A 170 -1.58 -15.77 -5.24
N VAL A 171 -1.26 -17.07 -5.12
CA VAL A 171 -1.00 -17.93 -6.28
C VAL A 171 -2.23 -18.08 -7.17
N GLU A 172 -3.41 -18.30 -6.59
CA GLU A 172 -4.69 -18.37 -7.34
C GLU A 172 -4.99 -17.08 -8.11
N HIS A 173 -4.46 -15.94 -7.63
CA HIS A 173 -4.61 -14.62 -8.26
C HIS A 173 -3.37 -14.17 -9.05
N GLY A 174 -2.51 -15.12 -9.42
CA GLY A 174 -1.42 -14.88 -10.37
C GLY A 174 -0.19 -14.20 -9.80
N ALA A 175 0.11 -14.38 -8.51
CA ALA A 175 1.29 -13.77 -7.89
C ALA A 175 2.62 -14.18 -8.54
N GLN A 176 2.68 -15.32 -9.22
CA GLN A 176 3.86 -15.74 -9.98
C GLN A 176 4.11 -14.89 -11.24
N GLN A 177 3.09 -14.23 -11.75
CA GLN A 177 3.16 -13.38 -12.94
C GLN A 177 3.06 -11.89 -12.59
N ASN A 178 2.24 -11.54 -11.60
CA ASN A 178 1.96 -10.16 -11.21
C ASN A 178 1.62 -10.06 -9.71
N VAL A 179 2.68 -9.98 -8.89
CA VAL A 179 2.57 -9.83 -7.44
C VAL A 179 1.67 -8.64 -7.02
N PRO A 180 1.82 -7.41 -7.57
CA PRO A 180 0.94 -6.29 -7.21
C PRO A 180 -0.54 -6.56 -7.49
N ALA A 181 -0.88 -7.21 -8.60
CA ALA A 181 -2.26 -7.54 -8.93
C ALA A 181 -2.85 -8.59 -7.98
N ALA A 182 -2.06 -9.58 -7.57
CA ALA A 182 -2.48 -10.58 -6.59
C ALA A 182 -2.70 -9.96 -5.19
N ILE A 183 -1.81 -9.03 -4.76
CA ILE A 183 -2.01 -8.27 -3.52
C ILE A 183 -3.25 -7.36 -3.64
N PHE A 184 -3.50 -6.78 -4.81
CA PHE A 184 -4.70 -5.99 -5.04
C PHE A 184 -5.96 -6.86 -4.95
N ALA A 185 -5.95 -8.09 -5.46
CA ALA A 185 -7.07 -9.00 -5.29
C ALA A 185 -7.34 -9.32 -3.81
N TYR A 186 -6.30 -9.36 -2.98
CA TYR A 186 -6.41 -9.67 -1.56
C TYR A 186 -7.26 -8.67 -0.77
N ASN A 187 -7.10 -7.37 -1.02
CA ASN A 187 -7.74 -6.28 -0.25
C ASN A 187 -8.59 -5.30 -1.09
N HIS A 188 -8.40 -5.28 -2.41
CA HIS A 188 -9.00 -4.36 -3.38
C HIS A 188 -8.63 -2.89 -3.22
N ALA A 189 -7.49 -2.60 -2.59
CA ALA A 189 -7.01 -1.24 -2.44
C ALA A 189 -5.55 -1.07 -2.89
N THR A 190 -5.29 -0.03 -3.67
CA THR A 190 -3.95 0.29 -4.18
C THR A 190 -2.99 0.72 -3.06
N TRP A 191 -3.48 1.41 -2.02
CA TRP A 191 -2.67 1.78 -0.86
C TRP A 191 -2.17 0.52 -0.11
N TYR A 192 -3.01 -0.51 -0.01
CA TYR A 192 -2.66 -1.77 0.63
C TYR A 192 -1.54 -2.49 -0.13
N VAL A 193 -1.63 -2.53 -1.46
CA VAL A 193 -0.57 -3.09 -2.32
C VAL A 193 0.76 -2.42 -2.07
N GLN A 194 0.77 -1.09 -1.99
CA GLN A 194 1.99 -0.31 -1.80
C GLN A 194 2.56 -0.51 -0.40
N GLU A 195 1.72 -0.53 0.63
CA GLU A 195 2.15 -0.75 2.01
C GLU A 195 2.78 -2.14 2.20
N VAL A 196 2.15 -3.18 1.64
CA VAL A 196 2.68 -4.55 1.63
C VAL A 196 4.04 -4.59 0.92
N LEU A 197 4.17 -3.99 -0.26
CA LEU A 197 5.43 -4.00 -1.02
C LEU A 197 6.53 -3.18 -0.34
N ASN A 198 6.18 -2.11 0.39
CA ASN A 198 7.13 -1.33 1.16
C ASN A 198 7.71 -2.14 2.35
N TRP A 199 6.85 -2.83 3.09
CA TRP A 199 7.30 -3.77 4.13
C TRP A 199 8.10 -4.92 3.54
N ALA A 200 7.68 -5.46 2.40
CA ALA A 200 8.40 -6.52 1.71
C ALA A 200 9.82 -6.07 1.30
N SER A 201 9.98 -4.84 0.82
CA SER A 201 11.30 -4.26 0.51
C SER A 201 12.14 -4.09 1.79
N THR A 202 11.55 -3.57 2.85
CA THR A 202 12.21 -3.36 4.15
C THR A 202 12.75 -4.67 4.73
N TYR A 203 11.96 -5.74 4.68
CA TYR A 203 12.34 -7.05 5.17
C TYR A 203 13.40 -7.77 4.31
N ALA A 204 13.58 -7.34 3.06
CA ALA A 204 14.50 -7.94 2.10
C ALA A 204 15.91 -7.34 2.09
N SER A 205 16.19 -6.29 2.88
CA SER A 205 17.46 -5.53 2.85
C SER A 205 18.66 -6.28 3.48
N GLY A 206 19.02 -7.37 2.81
CA GLY A 206 20.37 -7.88 2.58
C GLY A 206 20.62 -8.09 1.07
N GLY A 207 20.04 -7.21 0.24
CA GLY A 207 20.12 -7.26 -1.22
C GLY A 207 18.95 -8.01 -1.86
N PHE A 208 17.86 -7.29 -2.14
CA PHE A 208 16.86 -7.72 -3.11
C PHE A 208 16.63 -6.61 -4.12
N THR A 209 17.25 -6.78 -5.29
CA THR A 209 16.65 -6.33 -6.54
C THR A 209 15.59 -7.37 -6.90
N VAL A 210 14.33 -6.98 -7.12
CA VAL A 210 13.43 -7.79 -7.95
C VAL A 210 13.98 -7.68 -9.38
N ALA A 211 15.01 -8.46 -9.69
CA ALA A 211 15.27 -8.84 -11.06
C ALA A 211 14.71 -10.25 -11.19
N ASP A 212 13.90 -10.49 -12.23
CA ASP A 212 13.94 -11.80 -12.87
C ASP A 212 15.41 -12.19 -12.99
N ALA A 213 15.75 -13.41 -12.56
CA ALA A 213 17.12 -13.89 -12.37
C ALA A 213 18.15 -13.16 -13.27
N SER A 214 18.99 -12.31 -12.70
CA SER A 214 20.12 -11.76 -13.42
C SER A 214 21.33 -11.70 -12.50
N GLN A 215 22.33 -12.54 -12.81
CA GLN A 215 23.58 -12.66 -12.06
C GLN A 215 24.41 -11.37 -12.16
N ASN A 216 24.63 -10.76 -11.00
CA ASN A 216 25.78 -10.01 -10.48
C ASN A 216 26.63 -9.09 -11.38
N GLY A 217 26.82 -7.86 -10.88
CA GLY A 217 27.72 -6.86 -11.42
C GLY A 217 29.19 -7.01 -11.02
N GLY A 218 30.02 -6.13 -11.60
CA GLY A 218 31.40 -5.85 -11.17
C GLY A 218 32.47 -6.04 -12.25
N THR A 219 32.76 -4.93 -12.96
CA THR A 219 34.03 -4.60 -13.63
C THR A 219 34.68 -5.65 -14.56
N ALA A 220 34.46 -5.53 -15.88
CA ALA A 220 35.50 -5.82 -16.86
C ALA A 220 35.14 -5.21 -18.23
N ASN A 221 36.12 -4.49 -18.79
CA ASN A 221 36.18 -4.07 -20.17
C ASN A 221 36.17 -5.33 -21.07
N VAL A 222 35.11 -5.55 -21.84
CA VAL A 222 35.09 -6.57 -22.91
C VAL A 222 34.48 -5.95 -24.16
N THR A 223 35.37 -5.51 -25.04
CA THR A 223 35.13 -5.35 -26.47
C THR A 223 34.64 -6.68 -27.06
N GLY A 224 33.46 -6.69 -27.68
CA GLY A 224 33.01 -7.87 -28.46
C GLY A 224 31.53 -7.87 -28.75
N ALA A 225 31.20 -7.70 -30.02
CA ALA A 225 29.84 -7.64 -30.55
C ALA A 225 29.08 -8.97 -30.44
N GLY A 226 27.75 -8.85 -30.33
CA GLY A 226 26.81 -9.85 -30.84
C GLY A 226 25.97 -10.57 -29.79
N SER A 227 24.81 -9.99 -29.45
CA SER A 227 23.55 -10.71 -29.17
C SER A 227 22.43 -9.69 -28.95
N GLN A 228 21.47 -9.63 -29.89
CA GLN A 228 20.30 -8.77 -29.81
C GLN A 228 19.39 -9.21 -28.65
N SER A 229 19.21 -8.33 -27.67
CA SER A 229 18.33 -8.53 -26.53
C SER A 229 16.87 -8.32 -26.94
N CYS A 230 16.02 -9.30 -26.63
CA CYS A 230 14.58 -9.19 -26.68
C CYS A 230 14.11 -8.27 -25.54
N THR A 231 14.15 -6.96 -25.72
CA THR A 231 13.50 -6.01 -24.81
C THR A 231 11.99 -6.10 -25.03
N GLN A 232 11.31 -6.90 -24.21
CA GLN A 232 9.85 -6.92 -24.15
C GLN A 232 9.35 -5.75 -23.30
N ASN A 233 8.32 -5.11 -23.83
CA ASN A 233 7.80 -3.81 -23.50
C ASN A 233 7.15 -3.80 -22.10
N SER A 234 7.85 -3.26 -21.10
CA SER A 234 7.35 -3.07 -19.74
C SER A 234 6.33 -1.92 -19.68
N VAL A 235 5.05 -2.25 -19.56
CA VAL A 235 3.95 -1.30 -19.28
C VAL A 235 3.56 -1.35 -17.80
N LEU A 236 4.47 -0.90 -16.93
CA LEU A 236 4.15 -0.36 -15.60
C LEU A 236 5.04 0.87 -15.42
N ALA A 237 4.43 2.04 -15.28
CA ALA A 237 5.16 3.31 -15.19
C ALA A 237 6.01 3.32 -13.91
N SER A 238 7.30 3.09 -14.07
CA SER A 238 8.32 3.32 -13.04
C SER A 238 8.22 4.79 -12.59
N PHE A 239 8.03 5.05 -11.30
CA PHE A 239 8.23 6.39 -10.75
C PHE A 239 9.72 6.71 -10.93
N VAL A 240 10.02 7.52 -11.94
CA VAL A 240 11.36 8.07 -12.15
C VAL A 240 11.32 9.47 -11.55
N ALA A 241 11.85 9.62 -10.34
CA ALA A 241 12.01 10.93 -9.73
C ALA A 241 12.90 11.80 -10.63
N PRO A 242 12.45 13.00 -11.03
CA PRO A 242 13.21 13.86 -11.95
C PRO A 242 14.51 14.40 -11.32
N ASN A 243 14.62 14.41 -9.99
CA ASN A 243 15.80 14.81 -9.24
C ASN A 243 15.70 14.33 -7.77
N THR A 244 16.77 14.54 -7.00
CA THR A 244 16.86 14.15 -5.58
C THR A 244 15.89 14.91 -4.68
N ILE A 245 15.57 16.18 -4.96
CA ILE A 245 14.58 16.95 -4.19
C ILE A 245 13.21 16.27 -4.27
N VAL A 246 12.78 15.90 -5.48
CA VAL A 246 11.51 15.21 -5.68
C VAL A 246 11.54 13.81 -5.06
N ALA A 247 12.64 13.07 -5.20
CA ALA A 247 12.80 11.76 -4.57
C ALA A 247 12.63 11.85 -3.04
N THR A 248 13.27 12.82 -2.40
CA THR A 248 13.16 13.04 -0.95
C THR A 248 11.76 13.50 -0.54
N ALA A 249 11.13 14.41 -1.28
CA ALA A 249 9.78 14.88 -0.97
C ALA A 249 8.75 13.75 -1.10
N VAL A 250 8.82 12.94 -2.14
CA VAL A 250 7.93 11.79 -2.33
C VAL A 250 8.18 10.74 -1.24
N SER A 251 9.43 10.38 -0.97
CA SER A 251 9.78 9.44 0.10
C SER A 251 9.27 9.90 1.47
N TYR A 252 9.44 11.19 1.80
CA TYR A 252 8.87 11.75 3.02
C TYR A 252 7.35 11.61 3.05
N ALA A 253 6.65 11.92 1.96
CA ALA A 253 5.19 11.82 1.90
C ALA A 253 4.70 10.36 2.00
N GLU A 254 5.42 9.42 1.40
CA GLU A 254 5.15 7.98 1.48
C GLU A 254 5.27 7.44 2.90
N GLU A 255 6.28 7.89 3.67
CA GLU A 255 6.43 7.55 5.10
C GLU A 255 5.25 8.03 5.97
N GLN A 256 4.40 8.92 5.45
CA GLN A 256 3.23 9.42 6.18
C GLN A 256 1.95 8.68 5.82
N LEU A 257 1.96 7.77 4.84
CA LEU A 257 0.79 6.97 4.46
C LEU A 257 0.20 6.26 5.69
N GLY A 258 -1.13 6.19 5.75
CA GLY A 258 -1.87 5.62 6.89
C GLY A 258 -2.06 6.58 8.07
N LYS A 259 -1.22 7.62 8.23
CA LYS A 259 -1.38 8.59 9.34
C LYS A 259 -2.69 9.39 9.21
N PRO A 260 -3.31 9.80 10.33
CA PRO A 260 -4.57 10.52 10.27
C PRO A 260 -4.42 11.92 9.68
N TYR A 261 -5.49 12.37 9.01
CA TYR A 261 -5.69 13.79 8.75
C TYR A 261 -5.93 14.55 10.07
N LEU A 262 -5.26 15.69 10.23
CA LEU A 262 -5.54 16.66 11.30
C LEU A 262 -5.52 18.06 10.73
N TRP A 263 -6.62 18.80 10.86
CA TRP A 263 -6.68 20.21 10.47
C TRP A 263 -5.60 21.02 11.19
N GLY A 264 -4.76 21.74 10.44
CA GLY A 264 -3.59 22.44 10.98
C GLY A 264 -2.35 21.56 11.18
N GLY A 265 -2.45 20.25 10.97
CA GLY A 265 -1.38 19.27 11.21
C GLY A 265 -0.15 19.45 10.33
N THR A 266 1.03 19.36 10.93
CA THR A 266 2.35 19.44 10.26
C THR A 266 3.31 18.33 10.71
N GLY A 267 2.75 17.22 11.21
CA GLY A 267 3.50 16.08 11.70
C GLY A 267 3.94 16.16 13.16
N PRO A 268 4.63 15.11 13.67
CA PRO A 268 4.90 13.85 12.95
C PRO A 268 3.72 12.85 13.02
N ALA A 269 2.76 13.07 13.91
CA ALA A 269 1.67 12.13 14.16
C ALA A 269 0.48 12.26 13.18
N ALA A 270 0.26 13.45 12.61
CA ALA A 270 -0.87 13.75 11.73
C ALA A 270 -0.58 14.99 10.87
N TYR A 271 -1.23 15.10 9.71
CA TYR A 271 -1.03 16.19 8.76
C TYR A 271 -2.36 16.68 8.18
N ASP A 272 -2.44 17.93 7.76
CA ASP A 272 -3.41 18.35 6.74
C ASP A 272 -2.78 18.38 5.34
N CYS A 273 -3.60 18.64 4.32
CA CYS A 273 -3.19 18.62 2.91
C CYS A 273 -1.92 19.45 2.64
N SER A 274 -1.98 20.73 3.00
CA SER A 274 -0.90 21.68 2.77
C SER A 274 0.29 21.48 3.71
N GLY A 275 0.05 20.98 4.93
CA GLY A 275 1.08 20.63 5.91
C GLY A 275 1.90 19.41 5.50
N LEU A 276 1.27 18.39 4.89
CA LEU A 276 1.96 17.21 4.35
C LEU A 276 2.96 17.60 3.26
N VAL A 277 2.49 18.31 2.23
CA VAL A 277 3.36 18.69 1.10
C VAL A 277 4.41 19.72 1.52
N MET A 278 4.10 20.61 2.47
CA MET A 278 5.07 21.54 3.05
C MET A 278 6.20 20.79 3.74
N MET A 279 5.88 19.81 4.57
CA MET A 279 6.90 19.04 5.31
C MET A 279 7.70 18.12 4.39
N ALA A 280 7.08 17.54 3.36
CA ALA A 280 7.75 16.77 2.32
C ALA A 280 8.84 17.59 1.61
N TYR A 281 8.50 18.79 1.14
CA TYR A 281 9.48 19.66 0.50
C TYR A 281 10.50 20.23 1.49
N ARG A 282 10.12 20.47 2.75
CA ARG A 282 11.06 20.87 3.81
C ARG A 282 12.12 19.81 4.07
N ALA A 283 11.74 18.52 4.08
CA ALA A 283 12.69 17.41 4.21
C ALA A 283 13.67 17.37 3.02
N ALA A 284 13.23 17.82 1.84
CA ALA A 284 14.05 17.97 0.64
C ALA A 284 14.82 19.30 0.56
N GLY A 285 14.81 20.12 1.62
CA GLY A 285 15.51 21.41 1.67
C GLY A 285 14.80 22.58 0.97
N VAL A 286 13.53 22.40 0.57
CA VAL A 286 12.72 23.42 -0.11
C VAL A 286 11.62 23.93 0.81
N ASN A 287 11.62 25.24 1.10
CA ASN A 287 10.56 25.85 1.88
C ASN A 287 9.43 26.32 0.97
N ILE A 288 8.22 25.80 1.19
CA ILE A 288 7.00 26.29 0.55
C ILE A 288 6.02 26.84 1.60
N PRO A 289 5.07 27.71 1.22
CA PRO A 289 4.12 28.28 2.18
C PRO A 289 3.26 27.24 2.90
N ARG A 290 2.72 27.61 4.06
CA ARG A 290 1.96 26.70 4.92
C ARG A 290 0.58 26.32 4.36
N THR A 291 -0.11 27.23 3.71
CA THR A 291 -1.51 27.05 3.29
C THR A 291 -1.59 26.69 1.80
N SER A 292 -2.61 25.92 1.40
CA SER A 292 -2.84 25.57 0.00
C SER A 292 -3.06 26.82 -0.87
N GLN A 293 -3.69 27.85 -0.32
CA GLN A 293 -3.89 29.13 -1.01
C GLN A 293 -2.57 29.88 -1.25
N ASP A 294 -1.69 29.92 -0.25
CA ASP A 294 -0.40 30.58 -0.39
C ASP A 294 0.56 29.77 -1.27
N GLN A 295 0.51 28.44 -1.20
CA GLN A 295 1.25 27.56 -2.11
C GLN A 295 0.83 27.82 -3.56
N TRP A 296 -0.47 27.84 -3.86
CA TRP A 296 -0.99 28.16 -5.18
C TRP A 296 -0.55 29.55 -5.67
N LYS A 297 -0.58 30.54 -4.77
CA LYS A 297 -0.19 31.91 -5.12
C LYS A 297 1.31 32.07 -5.38
N ALA A 298 2.16 31.38 -4.62
CA ALA A 298 3.60 31.59 -4.61
C ALA A 298 4.37 30.71 -5.60
N LEU A 299 3.85 29.52 -5.91
CA LEU A 299 4.59 28.53 -6.70
C LEU A 299 4.44 28.73 -8.22
N PRO A 300 5.50 28.46 -9.01
CA PRO A 300 5.41 28.44 -10.46
C PRO A 300 4.34 27.46 -10.98
N HIS A 301 3.39 27.95 -11.77
CA HIS A 301 2.33 27.12 -12.33
C HIS A 301 2.84 26.22 -13.47
N VAL A 302 2.31 24.99 -13.49
CA VAL A 302 2.63 23.97 -14.51
C VAL A 302 1.43 23.79 -15.43
N SER A 303 1.71 23.70 -16.73
CA SER A 303 0.69 23.32 -17.71
C SER A 303 0.28 21.87 -17.49
N GLY A 304 -1.01 21.56 -17.52
CA GLY A 304 -1.52 20.19 -17.28
C GLY A 304 -0.91 19.11 -18.17
N THR A 305 -0.37 19.45 -19.34
CA THR A 305 0.32 18.51 -20.25
C THR A 305 1.78 18.25 -19.88
N LYS A 306 2.34 18.99 -18.93
CA LYS A 306 3.73 18.91 -18.46
C LYS A 306 3.86 18.43 -17.02
N VAL A 307 2.76 17.98 -16.42
CA VAL A 307 2.74 17.52 -15.04
C VAL A 307 3.62 16.30 -14.90
N ILE A 308 4.54 16.35 -13.96
CA ILE A 308 5.49 15.29 -13.64
C ILE A 308 5.44 14.97 -12.14
N PRO A 309 5.95 13.79 -11.73
CA PRO A 309 6.06 13.49 -10.32
C PRO A 309 6.86 14.56 -9.57
N GLY A 310 6.42 14.86 -8.36
CA GLY A 310 6.82 16.01 -7.57
C GLY A 310 5.82 17.17 -7.64
N ASP A 311 5.16 17.41 -8.78
CA ASP A 311 4.30 18.59 -8.92
C ASP A 311 3.18 18.57 -7.89
N LEU A 312 2.67 19.73 -7.52
CA LEU A 312 1.49 19.83 -6.68
C LEU A 312 0.25 19.96 -7.55
N VAL A 313 -0.81 19.23 -7.21
CA VAL A 313 -2.12 19.33 -7.83
C VAL A 313 -3.10 19.99 -6.85
N PHE A 314 -3.87 20.96 -7.33
CA PHE A 314 -4.76 21.77 -6.51
C PHE A 314 -6.23 21.56 -6.87
N PHE A 315 -7.09 21.65 -5.86
CA PHE A 315 -8.54 21.53 -6.00
C PHE A 315 -9.23 22.63 -5.22
N ALA A 316 -10.44 23.01 -5.65
CA ALA A 316 -11.22 24.01 -4.93
C ALA A 316 -11.43 23.59 -3.47
N GLY A 317 -11.63 22.29 -3.20
CA GLY A 317 -11.88 21.79 -1.85
C GLY A 317 -13.28 22.19 -1.35
N ALA A 318 -13.67 21.68 -0.18
CA ALA A 318 -14.96 22.01 0.43
C ALA A 318 -15.02 23.45 0.97
N ASP A 319 -13.87 24.03 1.28
CA ASP A 319 -13.66 25.30 1.96
C ASP A 319 -12.97 26.37 1.08
N GLY A 320 -12.66 26.04 -0.18
CA GLY A 320 -11.95 26.92 -1.10
C GLY A 320 -12.69 27.18 -2.41
N THR A 321 -11.97 27.78 -3.35
CA THR A 321 -12.46 28.14 -4.68
C THR A 321 -11.39 27.90 -5.73
N VAL A 322 -11.75 27.98 -7.01
CA VAL A 322 -10.79 27.96 -8.14
C VAL A 322 -9.69 29.02 -8.01
N LYS A 323 -9.96 30.16 -7.36
CA LYS A 323 -8.97 31.24 -7.15
C LYS A 323 -8.17 31.09 -5.87
N LYS A 324 -8.69 30.32 -4.90
CA LYS A 324 -8.11 30.08 -3.58
C LYS A 324 -8.33 28.60 -3.23
N PRO A 325 -7.55 27.69 -3.82
CA PRO A 325 -7.74 26.26 -3.63
C PRO A 325 -7.71 25.89 -2.14
N GLY A 326 -8.67 25.08 -1.70
CA GLY A 326 -8.74 24.56 -0.33
C GLY A 326 -7.92 23.29 -0.14
N HIS A 327 -7.68 22.53 -1.22
CA HIS A 327 -7.00 21.23 -1.15
C HIS A 327 -5.81 21.13 -2.11
N VAL A 328 -4.80 20.35 -1.71
CA VAL A 328 -3.56 20.13 -2.44
C VAL A 328 -3.04 18.69 -2.23
N GLY A 329 -2.48 18.10 -3.27
CA GLY A 329 -1.80 16.80 -3.22
C GLY A 329 -0.45 16.81 -3.94
N LEU A 330 0.40 15.83 -3.63
CA LEU A 330 1.72 15.62 -4.25
C LEU A 330 1.62 14.60 -5.38
N VAL A 331 1.83 15.02 -6.62
CA VAL A 331 1.80 14.12 -7.78
C VAL A 331 2.94 13.12 -7.71
N ILE A 332 2.63 11.83 -7.85
CA ILE A 332 3.63 10.74 -7.89
C ILE A 332 3.60 9.96 -9.21
N GLY A 333 2.66 10.27 -10.10
CA GLY A 333 2.53 9.60 -11.37
C GLY A 333 1.37 10.13 -12.19
N LYS A 334 1.10 9.48 -13.32
CA LYS A 334 -0.01 9.85 -14.19
C LYS A 334 -1.32 9.79 -13.41
N ASN A 335 -1.98 10.95 -13.27
CA ASN A 335 -3.26 11.09 -12.56
C ASN A 335 -3.26 10.49 -11.14
N THR A 336 -2.11 10.43 -10.48
CA THR A 336 -1.95 9.80 -9.16
C THR A 336 -1.17 10.72 -8.22
N MET A 337 -1.65 10.86 -6.99
CA MET A 337 -1.06 11.73 -5.97
C MET A 337 -1.05 11.09 -4.58
N ILE A 338 -0.17 11.57 -3.70
CA ILE A 338 -0.26 11.39 -2.24
C ILE A 338 -0.97 12.60 -1.66
N GLU A 339 -1.94 12.39 -0.78
CA GLU A 339 -2.71 13.46 -0.16
C GLU A 339 -3.06 13.17 1.30
N ALA A 340 -3.26 14.24 2.06
CA ALA A 340 -4.03 14.21 3.30
C ALA A 340 -5.41 14.83 3.00
N TYR A 341 -6.41 13.99 2.71
CA TYR A 341 -7.68 14.43 2.13
C TYR A 341 -8.56 15.26 3.08
N ALA A 342 -9.08 14.63 4.14
CA ALA A 342 -9.96 15.25 5.11
C ALA A 342 -10.03 14.43 6.41
N THR A 343 -10.59 15.00 7.48
CA THR A 343 -10.85 14.30 8.74
C THR A 343 -11.61 12.99 8.49
N GLY A 344 -11.13 11.90 9.07
CA GLY A 344 -11.68 10.56 8.88
C GLY A 344 -11.07 9.78 7.72
N PHE A 345 -10.20 10.40 6.92
CA PHE A 345 -9.38 9.72 5.93
C PHE A 345 -7.91 9.69 6.39
N PRO A 346 -7.20 8.56 6.21
CA PRO A 346 -5.76 8.54 6.37
C PRO A 346 -5.09 9.29 5.20
N ILE A 347 -3.83 9.65 5.40
CA ILE A 347 -2.94 10.01 4.31
C ILE A 347 -2.86 8.81 3.37
N ARG A 348 -3.10 9.05 2.09
CA ARG A 348 -3.32 7.99 1.11
C ARG A 348 -2.78 8.37 -0.25
N ILE A 349 -2.71 7.37 -1.11
CA ILE A 349 -2.57 7.58 -2.54
C ILE A 349 -3.97 7.60 -3.17
N SER A 350 -4.23 8.61 -3.99
CA SER A 350 -5.51 8.79 -4.70
C SER A 350 -5.26 9.13 -6.17
N THR A 351 -6.33 9.01 -6.97
CA THR A 351 -6.34 9.44 -8.37
C THR A 351 -6.95 10.84 -8.50
N PHE A 352 -6.50 11.61 -9.49
CA PHE A 352 -7.03 12.94 -9.76
C PHE A 352 -7.33 13.17 -11.24
N GLY A 353 -8.29 14.04 -11.53
CA GLY A 353 -8.58 14.50 -12.90
C GLY A 353 -9.14 13.42 -13.84
N THR A 354 -9.64 12.30 -13.30
CA THR A 354 -10.29 11.23 -14.06
C THR A 354 -11.74 11.05 -13.61
N PRO A 355 -12.62 10.46 -14.45
CA PRO A 355 -13.98 10.10 -14.03
C PRO A 355 -14.03 9.15 -12.83
N GLN A 356 -12.95 8.40 -12.58
CA GLN A 356 -12.80 7.46 -11.46
C GLN A 356 -12.22 8.11 -10.20
N SER A 357 -11.83 9.39 -10.25
CA SER A 357 -11.28 10.10 -9.09
C SER A 357 -12.36 10.31 -8.02
N PRO A 358 -12.05 10.12 -6.72
CA PRO A 358 -12.97 10.38 -5.62
C PRO A 358 -13.61 11.79 -5.66
N GLY A 359 -14.81 11.90 -5.10
CA GLY A 359 -15.64 13.11 -5.21
C GLY A 359 -14.92 14.39 -4.74
N GLY A 360 -14.68 15.32 -5.68
CA GLY A 360 -13.91 16.55 -5.46
C GLY A 360 -12.55 16.56 -6.19
N GLU A 361 -11.96 15.39 -6.41
CA GLU A 361 -10.63 15.21 -7.03
C GLU A 361 -10.70 15.04 -8.56
N ALA A 362 -11.90 14.84 -9.12
CA ALA A 362 -12.11 14.81 -10.57
C ALA A 362 -11.94 16.19 -11.25
N LYS A 363 -12.09 17.29 -10.50
CA LYS A 363 -12.03 18.66 -11.02
C LYS A 363 -10.79 19.39 -10.50
N VAL A 364 -9.69 19.21 -11.22
CA VAL A 364 -8.42 19.90 -10.93
C VAL A 364 -8.54 21.40 -11.21
N VAL A 365 -8.08 22.22 -10.27
CA VAL A 365 -7.91 23.68 -10.45
C VAL A 365 -6.66 23.97 -11.28
N GLY A 366 -5.55 23.29 -10.97
CA GLY A 366 -4.32 23.38 -11.73
C GLY A 366 -3.15 22.74 -10.99
N PHE A 367 -1.94 23.00 -11.48
CA PHE A 367 -0.71 22.38 -11.00
C PHE A 367 0.37 23.43 -10.73
N ALA A 368 1.27 23.16 -9.79
CA ALA A 368 2.42 24.03 -9.51
C ALA A 368 3.69 23.24 -9.15
N GLN A 369 4.86 23.79 -9.47
CA GLN A 369 6.16 23.16 -9.29
C GLN A 369 6.94 23.81 -8.14
N PRO A 370 7.13 23.12 -7.00
CA PRO A 370 7.83 23.67 -5.84
C PRO A 370 9.37 23.65 -5.89
N TRP A 371 10.00 22.85 -6.75
CA TRP A 371 11.46 22.81 -6.87
C TRP A 371 11.97 23.69 -8.02
N PRO A 372 13.18 24.26 -7.91
CA PRO A 372 13.81 24.96 -9.02
C PRO A 372 14.02 24.00 -10.19
N GLY A 373 13.38 24.29 -11.33
CA GLY A 373 13.66 23.56 -12.57
C GLY A 373 15.13 23.75 -12.98
N LYS A 374 15.66 22.85 -13.82
CA LYS A 374 16.94 23.12 -14.49
C LYS A 374 16.84 24.52 -15.13
N ALA A 375 17.83 25.37 -14.88
CA ALA A 375 17.97 26.62 -15.62
C ALA A 375 17.91 26.29 -17.12
N LYS A 376 17.18 27.14 -17.84
CA LYS A 376 16.68 27.00 -19.23
C LYS A 376 17.55 26.20 -20.20
#